data_AF-A0A199VKL2-F1
#
_entry.id   AF-A0A199VKL2-F1
#
_cell.length_a   1.000
_cell.length_b   1.000
_cell.length_c   1.000
_cell.angle_alpha   90.00
_cell.angle_beta   90.00
_cell.angle_gamma   90.00
#
_symmetry.space_group_name_H-M   'P 1'
#
loop_
_entity.id
_entity.type
_entity.pdbx_description
1 polymer ?
#
loop_
_entity_poly.entity_id
_entity_poly.type
_entity_poly.pdbx_seq_one_letter_code
_entity_poly.pdbx_strand_id
1 'polypeptide(L)'
;MARAPATVVSAAVAAVALAAERAYADGPFRFPPFSSSSSSSSSSSPPVAPPSPAAPGTGHAPAEEAPEKPRARNDNPRTTAAGFDPEPLERGVAALNEINKSPNAKKVFELMKKQEETRQVELAAKKAEYQVMQAQYETDRQRVIYEEQKKLAEHESQRARNQELVKMQEESSIRQEQIRRATEEQIQAQIRQTEKEKAEIERETIRVRAMAEAEGRAHEAKLAEEVNRRMLIERANAEREKWISAINTTFEHVGEQVSCCCWGVTALAAGIYTTREGARVVWGYVDRILGQPSLIRESSRGKYPWSGLFSRAMSSASSSASSSASNRITNGNNPGKNGNGFGDVILNPSLQKRIKQLADATANTKAHQAPFRNMLFYGPPGTGKTMAARELARRSGLDYALMTGGDVAPLGSQAVTKIHQLFDWAKKSNRGLLLFIDEADAFLC
;
A
#
# COMPACT_ATOMS: atom_id res chain seq x y z
N MET A 1 -25.70 67.84 -8.95
CA MET A 1 -25.10 67.15 -10.12
C MET A 1 -24.89 65.69 -9.74
N ALA A 2 -25.67 64.80 -10.35
CA ALA A 2 -25.57 63.35 -10.16
C ALA A 2 -24.53 62.77 -11.12
N ARG A 3 -23.74 61.78 -10.66
CA ARG A 3 -23.23 60.68 -11.49
C ARG A 3 -22.67 59.56 -10.60
N ALA A 4 -23.13 58.36 -10.89
CA ALA A 4 -22.78 57.08 -10.27
C ALA A 4 -21.36 56.60 -10.64
N PRO A 5 -20.88 55.52 -9.99
CA PRO A 5 -20.08 54.53 -10.70
C PRO A 5 -20.63 53.11 -10.59
N ALA A 6 -20.53 52.43 -11.72
CA ALA A 6 -21.09 51.13 -12.05
C ALA A 6 -20.25 49.95 -11.52
N THR A 7 -20.97 48.88 -11.22
CA THR A 7 -20.55 47.49 -11.05
C THR A 7 -19.88 46.91 -12.30
N VAL A 8 -18.72 46.26 -12.15
CA VAL A 8 -18.27 45.16 -13.03
C VAL A 8 -17.51 44.13 -12.19
N VAL A 9 -18.14 42.97 -11.95
CA VAL A 9 -17.47 41.74 -11.47
C VAL A 9 -17.39 40.80 -12.67
N SER A 10 -16.17 40.50 -13.12
CA SER A 10 -15.92 39.54 -14.20
C SER A 10 -15.49 38.22 -13.59
N ALA A 11 -16.32 37.18 -13.71
CA ALA A 11 -16.01 35.81 -13.36
C ALA A 11 -15.68 35.05 -14.64
N ALA A 12 -14.40 34.69 -14.83
CA ALA A 12 -13.95 33.88 -15.93
C ALA A 12 -14.14 32.39 -15.61
N VAL A 13 -14.94 31.73 -16.44
CA VAL A 13 -15.16 30.28 -16.48
C VAL A 13 -13.99 29.65 -17.26
N ALA A 14 -13.24 28.76 -16.62
CA ALA A 14 -12.29 27.89 -17.31
C ALA A 14 -12.73 26.43 -17.14
N ALA A 15 -13.40 25.90 -18.16
CA ALA A 15 -13.69 24.50 -18.31
C ALA A 15 -12.49 23.82 -19.00
N VAL A 16 -11.79 22.94 -18.29
CA VAL A 16 -10.79 22.04 -18.87
C VAL A 16 -11.46 20.69 -19.12
N ALA A 17 -11.57 20.33 -20.39
CA ALA A 17 -12.06 19.05 -20.85
C ALA A 17 -11.00 17.96 -20.58
N LEU A 18 -11.33 16.99 -19.72
CA LEU A 18 -10.57 15.75 -19.59
C LEU A 18 -11.16 14.72 -20.54
N ALA A 19 -10.42 14.42 -21.59
CA ALA A 19 -10.68 13.31 -22.49
C ALA A 19 -10.58 11.99 -21.72
N ALA A 20 -11.64 11.19 -21.74
CA ALA A 20 -11.68 9.86 -21.16
C ALA A 20 -11.03 8.85 -22.12
N GLU A 21 -9.83 8.38 -21.80
CA GLU A 21 -9.27 7.17 -22.39
C GLU A 21 -9.93 5.94 -21.76
N ARG A 22 -10.58 5.11 -22.58
CA ARG A 22 -11.20 3.85 -22.18
C ARG A 22 -10.16 2.73 -22.25
N ALA A 23 -9.94 2.03 -21.13
CA ALA A 23 -9.23 0.76 -21.11
C ALA A 23 -10.19 -0.39 -20.73
N TYR A 24 -10.14 -1.48 -21.48
CA TYR A 24 -10.95 -2.69 -21.32
C TYR A 24 -10.07 -3.78 -20.68
N ALA A 25 -10.59 -4.55 -19.72
CA ALA A 25 -9.84 -5.64 -19.09
C ALA A 25 -10.72 -6.91 -19.01
N ASP A 26 -10.50 -7.82 -19.97
CA ASP A 26 -10.99 -9.19 -19.94
C ASP A 26 -9.84 -10.12 -19.50
N GLY A 27 -10.09 -10.96 -18.49
CA GLY A 27 -9.17 -12.00 -18.06
C GLY A 27 -9.78 -12.90 -16.98
N PRO A 28 -9.75 -14.24 -17.12
CA PRO A 28 -10.39 -15.15 -16.18
C PRO A 28 -9.45 -15.45 -15.00
N PHE A 29 -9.92 -15.24 -13.77
CA PHE A 29 -9.21 -15.62 -12.55
C PHE A 29 -9.81 -16.89 -11.94
N ARG A 30 -8.96 -17.86 -11.62
CA ARG A 30 -9.28 -19.14 -10.97
C ARG A 30 -8.60 -19.19 -9.60
N PHE A 31 -9.33 -19.62 -8.56
CA PHE A 31 -8.77 -19.88 -7.22
C PHE A 31 -8.90 -21.36 -6.84
N PRO A 32 -7.94 -21.93 -6.09
CA PRO A 32 -8.03 -23.30 -5.59
C PRO A 32 -8.84 -23.37 -4.28
N PRO A 33 -9.39 -24.54 -3.90
CA PRO A 33 -10.19 -24.72 -2.70
C PRO A 33 -9.35 -25.04 -1.45
N PHE A 34 -10.00 -24.86 -0.31
CA PHE A 34 -9.53 -24.77 1.07
C PHE A 34 -8.88 -26.04 1.65
N SER A 35 -7.90 -25.84 2.55
CA SER A 35 -7.47 -26.84 3.54
C SER A 35 -7.50 -26.21 4.94
N SER A 36 -8.22 -26.86 5.86
CA SER A 36 -8.28 -26.57 7.29
C SER A 36 -7.07 -27.18 8.01
N SER A 37 -6.35 -26.40 8.82
CA SER A 37 -5.31 -26.92 9.72
C SER A 37 -5.78 -26.88 11.18
N SER A 38 -5.76 -28.05 11.82
CA SER A 38 -5.87 -28.23 13.27
C SER A 38 -4.48 -28.27 13.90
N SER A 39 -4.37 -27.65 15.07
CA SER A 39 -3.19 -27.50 15.93
C SER A 39 -2.72 -28.79 16.60
N SER A 40 -1.40 -28.96 16.76
CA SER A 40 -0.80 -29.61 17.95
C SER A 40 0.65 -29.19 18.17
N SER A 41 1.00 -29.14 19.45
CA SER A 41 2.12 -28.49 20.14
C SER A 41 3.48 -29.20 20.10
N SER A 42 4.53 -28.42 20.33
CA SER A 42 5.97 -28.76 20.42
C SER A 42 6.48 -29.02 21.84
N SER A 43 7.49 -29.89 21.98
CA SER A 43 8.51 -29.88 23.05
C SER A 43 9.81 -30.60 22.56
N SER A 44 10.91 -29.86 22.29
CA SER A 44 12.21 -29.83 23.04
C SER A 44 13.09 -31.11 22.91
N SER A 45 14.39 -31.18 22.54
CA SER A 45 15.56 -30.28 22.34
C SER A 45 16.67 -31.08 21.54
N PRO A 46 18.01 -30.78 21.53
CA PRO A 46 18.68 -30.13 20.38
C PRO A 46 19.97 -30.92 19.89
N PRO A 47 21.03 -30.35 19.27
CA PRO A 47 21.61 -30.90 18.02
C PRO A 47 23.07 -31.39 18.12
N VAL A 48 23.51 -32.30 17.23
CA VAL A 48 24.95 -32.56 16.99
C VAL A 48 25.20 -32.88 15.52
N ALA A 49 26.18 -32.19 14.94
CA ALA A 49 26.76 -32.39 13.61
C ALA A 49 28.23 -32.86 13.74
N PRO A 50 28.96 -33.08 12.63
CA PRO A 50 29.46 -34.37 12.15
C PRO A 50 30.95 -34.62 12.49
N PRO A 51 31.52 -35.79 12.13
CA PRO A 51 32.70 -35.71 11.26
C PRO A 51 32.96 -36.93 10.34
N SER A 52 33.92 -36.74 9.43
CA SER A 52 34.74 -37.74 8.72
C SER A 52 36.23 -37.37 9.02
N PRO A 53 37.30 -38.14 8.72
CA PRO A 53 37.46 -39.53 8.26
C PRO A 53 38.52 -40.34 9.07
N ALA A 54 38.68 -41.65 8.82
CA ALA A 54 39.96 -42.40 8.73
C ALA A 54 39.78 -43.94 8.89
N ALA A 55 40.44 -44.70 8.01
CA ALA A 55 40.80 -46.13 8.18
C ALA A 55 42.24 -46.22 8.76
N PRO A 56 42.87 -47.39 9.05
CA PRO A 56 42.45 -48.79 8.84
C PRO A 56 42.71 -49.74 10.06
N GLY A 57 42.16 -50.96 10.02
CA GLY A 57 42.48 -52.00 11.01
C GLY A 57 41.67 -53.28 10.85
N THR A 58 42.37 -54.38 10.60
CA THR A 58 41.97 -55.76 10.30
C THR A 58 41.22 -56.52 11.40
N GLY A 59 40.33 -57.45 11.01
CA GLY A 59 39.98 -58.62 11.84
C GLY A 59 38.62 -59.29 11.56
N HIS A 60 38.66 -60.45 10.87
CA HIS A 60 37.73 -61.60 10.89
C HIS A 60 36.19 -61.46 10.78
N ALA A 61 35.65 -61.91 9.63
CA ALA A 61 34.58 -62.90 9.36
C ALA A 61 33.41 -63.16 10.35
N PRO A 62 32.24 -63.69 9.90
CA PRO A 62 31.61 -63.68 8.57
C PRO A 62 30.08 -63.34 8.55
N ALA A 63 29.62 -62.93 7.36
CA ALA A 63 28.32 -63.20 6.69
C ALA A 63 26.98 -63.26 7.47
N GLU A 64 26.03 -62.41 7.07
CA GLU A 64 24.66 -62.87 6.74
C GLU A 64 23.99 -61.91 5.72
N GLU A 65 23.42 -62.50 4.68
CA GLU A 65 22.95 -61.94 3.41
C GLU A 65 21.49 -62.44 3.20
N ALA A 66 20.62 -61.63 2.57
CA ALA A 66 19.37 -62.12 1.98
C ALA A 66 18.86 -61.15 0.89
N PRO A 67 18.15 -61.62 -0.15
CA PRO A 67 18.42 -62.80 -0.97
C PRO A 67 18.52 -62.42 -2.47
N GLU A 68 19.61 -62.80 -3.15
CA GLU A 68 19.66 -62.83 -4.61
C GLU A 68 18.94 -64.07 -5.16
N LYS A 69 18.28 -63.91 -6.31
CA LYS A 69 17.72 -65.00 -7.11
C LYS A 69 18.80 -66.05 -7.40
N PRO A 70 18.49 -67.35 -7.38
CA PRO A 70 19.48 -68.38 -7.64
C PRO A 70 20.02 -68.24 -9.06
N ARG A 71 21.30 -67.89 -9.18
CA ARG A 71 22.07 -68.14 -10.40
C ARG A 71 22.15 -69.66 -10.52
N ALA A 72 21.58 -70.21 -11.58
CA ALA A 72 21.71 -71.62 -11.89
C ALA A 72 23.21 -71.94 -11.98
N ARG A 73 23.65 -72.80 -11.07
CA ARG A 73 24.98 -73.38 -11.03
C ARG A 73 25.13 -74.22 -12.29
N ASN A 74 26.13 -73.87 -13.10
CA ASN A 74 26.43 -74.63 -14.31
C ASN A 74 27.20 -75.88 -13.87
N ASP A 75 26.49 -77.00 -13.70
CA ASP A 75 27.03 -78.26 -13.16
C ASP A 75 27.68 -79.15 -14.23
N ASN A 76 28.05 -78.61 -15.40
CA ASN A 76 28.85 -79.34 -16.36
C ASN A 76 30.35 -79.12 -16.06
N PRO A 77 31.12 -80.19 -15.75
CA PRO A 77 32.55 -80.07 -15.57
C PRO A 77 33.17 -79.55 -16.87
N ARG A 78 34.13 -78.63 -16.75
CA ARG A 78 35.03 -78.24 -17.84
C ARG A 78 35.56 -79.50 -18.52
N THR A 79 35.00 -79.87 -19.66
CA THR A 79 35.59 -80.86 -20.54
C THR A 79 36.80 -80.21 -21.21
N THR A 80 37.97 -80.77 -20.92
CA THR A 80 39.27 -80.67 -21.61
C THR A 80 39.52 -79.43 -22.48
N ALA A 81 40.39 -78.50 -22.04
CA ALA A 81 41.12 -77.42 -22.74
C ALA A 81 40.47 -76.59 -23.90
N ALA A 82 39.62 -77.16 -24.74
CA ALA A 82 38.69 -76.51 -25.65
C ALA A 82 37.27 -76.99 -25.25
N GLY A 83 36.45 -76.13 -24.63
CA GLY A 83 35.14 -76.47 -24.04
C GLY A 83 34.10 -76.97 -25.06
N PHE A 84 34.31 -78.17 -25.55
CA PHE A 84 33.50 -78.85 -26.55
C PHE A 84 32.95 -80.12 -25.93
N ASP A 85 31.62 -80.24 -25.92
CA ASP A 85 30.93 -81.43 -25.48
C ASP A 85 30.70 -82.33 -26.70
N PRO A 86 31.30 -83.54 -26.77
CA PRO A 86 31.18 -84.40 -27.95
C PRO A 86 29.83 -85.11 -28.04
N GLU A 87 29.09 -85.26 -26.93
CA GLU A 87 27.84 -86.02 -26.89
C GLU A 87 26.74 -85.51 -27.86
N PRO A 88 26.48 -84.19 -27.97
CA PRO A 88 25.54 -83.66 -28.95
C PRO A 88 25.97 -83.93 -30.39
N LEU A 89 27.29 -83.92 -30.65
CA LEU A 89 27.82 -84.29 -31.97
C LEU A 89 27.65 -85.78 -32.24
N GLU A 90 27.95 -86.65 -31.27
CA GLU A 90 27.79 -88.10 -31.43
C GLU A 90 26.32 -88.50 -31.61
N ARG A 91 25.39 -87.89 -30.86
CA ARG A 91 23.94 -88.06 -31.08
C ARG A 91 23.51 -87.49 -32.43
N GLY A 92 24.05 -86.35 -32.84
CA GLY A 92 23.80 -85.77 -34.16
C GLY A 92 24.26 -86.68 -35.29
N VAL A 93 25.44 -87.29 -35.17
CA VAL A 93 26.02 -88.23 -36.14
C VAL A 93 25.21 -89.53 -36.20
N ALA A 94 24.77 -90.07 -35.05
CA ALA A 94 23.88 -91.24 -35.01
C ALA A 94 22.53 -90.96 -35.69
N ALA A 95 21.91 -89.80 -35.39
CA ALA A 95 20.65 -89.39 -36.02
C ALA A 95 20.80 -89.16 -37.54
N LEU A 96 21.92 -88.58 -37.99
CA LEU A 96 22.23 -88.40 -39.41
C LEU A 96 22.38 -89.73 -40.16
N ASN A 97 23.04 -90.71 -39.53
CA ASN A 97 23.20 -92.05 -40.10
C ASN A 97 21.87 -92.81 -40.23
N GLU A 98 20.95 -92.63 -39.30
CA GLU A 98 19.59 -93.19 -39.38
C GLU A 98 18.76 -92.53 -40.48
N ILE A 99 18.83 -91.19 -40.58
CA ILE A 99 18.11 -90.43 -41.63
C ILE A 99 18.61 -90.84 -43.03
N ASN A 100 19.92 -91.06 -43.21
CA ASN A 100 20.51 -91.45 -44.50
C ASN A 100 20.11 -92.85 -44.98
N LYS A 101 19.83 -93.80 -44.06
CA LYS A 101 19.34 -95.15 -44.40
C LYS A 101 17.88 -95.16 -44.86
N SER A 102 17.13 -94.08 -44.62
CA SER A 102 15.72 -93.98 -44.98
C SER A 102 15.52 -93.64 -46.48
N PRO A 103 14.47 -94.16 -47.14
CA PRO A 103 14.22 -93.90 -48.56
C PRO A 103 13.88 -92.44 -48.88
N ASN A 104 13.52 -91.63 -47.88
CA ASN A 104 13.14 -90.21 -48.02
C ASN A 104 14.21 -89.23 -47.53
N ALA A 105 15.44 -89.69 -47.25
CA ALA A 105 16.53 -88.89 -46.69
C ALA A 105 16.70 -87.51 -47.35
N LYS A 106 16.67 -87.46 -48.69
CA LYS A 106 16.82 -86.22 -49.47
C LYS A 106 15.81 -85.13 -49.10
N LYS A 107 14.54 -85.50 -48.88
CA LYS A 107 13.47 -84.55 -48.52
C LYS A 107 13.64 -84.02 -47.08
N VAL A 108 14.12 -84.85 -46.16
CA VAL A 108 14.40 -84.45 -44.77
C VAL A 108 15.56 -83.46 -44.72
N PHE A 109 16.64 -83.70 -45.49
CA PHE A 109 17.75 -82.76 -45.59
C PHE A 109 17.35 -81.42 -46.20
N GLU A 110 16.49 -81.41 -47.21
CA GLU A 110 15.95 -80.16 -47.76
C GLU A 110 15.10 -79.38 -46.75
N LEU A 111 14.30 -80.08 -45.93
CA LEU A 111 13.53 -79.44 -44.86
C LEU A 111 14.42 -78.90 -43.74
N MET A 112 15.43 -79.66 -43.31
CA MET A 112 16.42 -79.19 -42.33
C MET A 112 17.20 -77.99 -42.87
N LYS A 113 17.58 -78.01 -44.14
CA LYS A 113 18.25 -76.89 -44.79
C LYS A 113 17.37 -75.64 -44.82
N LYS A 114 16.09 -75.78 -45.21
CA LYS A 114 15.12 -74.66 -45.17
C LYS A 114 14.91 -74.13 -43.75
N GLN A 115 14.84 -75.00 -42.75
CA GLN A 115 14.67 -74.60 -41.35
C GLN A 115 15.91 -73.86 -40.81
N GLU A 116 17.11 -74.30 -41.18
CA GLU A 116 18.36 -73.62 -40.80
C GLU A 116 18.49 -72.27 -41.52
N GLU A 117 18.10 -72.19 -42.79
CA GLU A 117 18.03 -70.92 -43.53
C GLU A 117 17.06 -69.94 -42.84
N THR A 118 15.85 -70.38 -42.43
CA THR A 118 14.92 -69.52 -41.67
C THR A 118 15.51 -69.06 -40.34
N ARG A 119 16.24 -69.94 -39.65
CA ARG A 119 16.89 -69.61 -38.38
C ARG A 119 18.01 -68.59 -38.55
N GLN A 120 18.79 -68.68 -39.63
CA GLN A 120 19.83 -67.70 -39.95
C GLN A 120 19.22 -66.34 -40.28
N VAL A 121 18.10 -66.31 -41.00
CA VAL A 121 17.36 -65.07 -41.30
C VAL A 121 16.81 -64.45 -40.01
N GLU A 122 16.24 -65.24 -39.10
CA GLU A 122 15.78 -64.74 -37.79
C GLU A 122 16.92 -64.18 -36.93
N LEU A 123 18.08 -64.85 -36.90
CA LEU A 123 19.25 -64.36 -36.18
C LEU A 123 19.81 -63.08 -36.82
N ALA A 124 19.81 -62.98 -38.15
CA ALA A 124 20.21 -61.78 -38.86
C ALA A 124 19.23 -60.62 -38.58
N ALA A 125 17.92 -60.89 -38.56
CA ALA A 125 16.89 -59.92 -38.20
C ALA A 125 17.07 -59.42 -36.76
N LYS A 126 17.28 -60.32 -35.78
CA LYS A 126 17.55 -59.94 -34.38
C LYS A 126 18.82 -59.11 -34.23
N LYS A 127 19.88 -59.43 -34.98
CA LYS A 127 21.11 -58.62 -35.01
C LYS A 127 20.86 -57.23 -35.60
N ALA A 128 20.07 -57.14 -36.67
CA ALA A 128 19.72 -55.86 -37.29
C ALA A 128 18.86 -55.00 -36.34
N GLU A 129 17.87 -55.59 -35.66
CA GLU A 129 17.06 -54.90 -34.64
C GLU A 129 17.93 -54.36 -33.50
N TYR A 130 18.87 -55.16 -33.01
CA TYR A 130 19.80 -54.72 -31.97
C TYR A 130 20.69 -53.55 -32.44
N GLN A 131 21.17 -53.58 -33.69
CA GLN A 131 21.94 -52.46 -34.26
C GLN A 131 21.09 -51.20 -34.42
N VAL A 132 19.83 -51.32 -34.87
CA VAL A 132 18.91 -50.17 -34.95
C VAL A 132 18.64 -49.59 -33.57
N MET A 133 18.43 -50.45 -32.56
CA MET A 133 18.24 -50.02 -31.18
C MET A 133 19.46 -49.28 -30.63
N GLN A 134 20.68 -49.75 -30.90
CA GLN A 134 21.91 -49.06 -30.52
C GLN A 134 22.04 -47.69 -31.21
N ALA A 135 21.77 -47.62 -32.52
CA ALA A 135 21.81 -46.37 -33.26
C ALA A 135 20.76 -45.35 -32.78
N GLN A 136 19.57 -45.82 -32.40
CA GLN A 136 18.54 -44.99 -31.78
C GLN A 136 19.01 -44.44 -30.43
N TYR A 137 19.59 -45.29 -29.58
CA TYR A 137 20.13 -44.87 -28.28
C TYR A 137 21.22 -43.81 -28.42
N GLU A 138 22.12 -43.95 -29.39
CA GLU A 138 23.14 -42.93 -29.68
C GLU A 138 22.55 -41.61 -30.16
N THR A 139 21.51 -41.67 -31.00
CA THR A 139 20.79 -40.48 -31.49
C THR A 139 20.08 -39.76 -30.36
N ASP A 140 19.40 -40.48 -29.48
CA ASP A 140 18.69 -39.89 -28.33
C ASP A 140 19.68 -39.28 -27.34
N ARG A 141 20.84 -39.93 -27.12
CA ARG A 141 21.91 -39.36 -26.31
C ARG A 141 22.41 -38.03 -26.88
N GLN A 142 22.61 -37.93 -28.21
CA GLN A 142 23.01 -36.68 -28.85
C GLN A 142 21.93 -35.59 -28.71
N ARG A 143 20.65 -35.95 -28.83
CA ARG A 143 19.53 -35.01 -28.63
C ARG A 143 19.51 -34.43 -27.22
N VAL A 144 19.66 -35.28 -26.20
CA VAL A 144 19.69 -34.83 -24.80
C VAL A 144 20.84 -33.86 -24.54
N ILE A 145 22.04 -34.18 -25.03
CA ILE A 145 23.22 -33.29 -24.89
C ILE A 145 22.99 -31.96 -25.61
N TYR A 146 22.42 -31.99 -26.81
CA TYR A 146 22.11 -30.79 -27.58
C TYR A 146 21.06 -29.91 -26.87
N GLU A 147 19.99 -30.51 -26.34
CA GLU A 147 18.98 -29.80 -25.57
C GLU A 147 19.54 -29.18 -24.29
N GLU A 148 20.45 -29.88 -23.61
CA GLU A 148 21.11 -29.38 -22.41
C GLU A 148 22.00 -28.17 -22.71
N GLN A 149 22.81 -28.23 -23.77
CA GLN A 149 23.62 -27.08 -24.21
C GLN A 149 22.75 -25.88 -24.60
N LYS A 150 21.63 -26.12 -25.29
CA LYS A 150 20.68 -25.05 -25.63
C LYS A 150 20.10 -24.39 -24.39
N LYS A 151 19.69 -25.18 -23.38
CA LYS A 151 19.16 -24.65 -22.11
C LYS A 151 20.21 -23.83 -21.35
N LEU A 152 21.46 -24.27 -21.34
CA LEU A 152 22.56 -23.53 -20.71
C LEU A 152 22.77 -22.17 -21.39
N ALA A 153 22.83 -22.13 -22.72
CA ALA A 153 22.98 -20.89 -23.48
C ALA A 153 21.81 -19.92 -23.27
N GLU A 154 20.58 -20.44 -23.24
CA GLU A 154 19.39 -19.63 -22.94
C GLU A 154 19.46 -19.03 -21.54
N HIS A 155 19.85 -19.82 -20.54
CA HIS A 155 19.99 -19.36 -19.17
C HIS A 155 21.11 -18.33 -18.98
N GLU A 156 22.24 -18.49 -19.69
CA GLU A 156 23.31 -17.49 -19.74
C GLU A 156 22.83 -16.18 -20.35
N SER A 157 22.09 -16.22 -21.47
CA SER A 157 21.51 -15.03 -22.10
C SER A 157 20.51 -14.33 -21.17
N GLN A 158 19.77 -15.09 -20.37
CA GLN A 158 18.81 -14.55 -19.40
C GLN A 158 19.52 -13.89 -18.22
N ARG A 159 20.60 -14.50 -17.72
CA ARG A 159 21.46 -13.89 -16.71
C ARG A 159 22.09 -12.60 -17.20
N ALA A 160 22.56 -12.55 -18.45
CA ALA A 160 23.12 -11.33 -19.04
C ALA A 160 22.08 -10.20 -19.13
N ARG A 161 20.86 -10.48 -19.61
CA ARG A 161 19.75 -9.50 -19.65
C ARG A 161 19.36 -9.02 -18.25
N ASN A 162 19.26 -9.92 -17.28
CA ASN A 162 18.95 -9.55 -15.91
C ASN A 162 20.05 -8.67 -15.30
N GLN A 163 21.32 -8.96 -15.57
CA GLN A 163 22.44 -8.12 -15.14
C GLN A 163 22.40 -6.73 -15.79
N GLU A 164 22.03 -6.63 -17.06
CA GLU A 164 21.89 -5.35 -17.76
C GLU A 164 20.74 -4.52 -17.19
N LEU A 165 19.60 -5.14 -16.88
CA LEU A 165 18.48 -4.47 -16.21
C LEU A 165 18.86 -3.93 -14.84
N VAL A 166 19.60 -4.71 -14.04
CA VAL A 166 20.10 -4.27 -12.72
C VAL A 166 21.06 -3.09 -12.89
N LYS A 167 22.01 -3.15 -13.83
CA LYS A 167 22.93 -2.04 -14.11
C LYS A 167 22.18 -0.77 -14.55
N MET A 168 21.18 -0.91 -15.42
CA MET A 168 20.33 0.21 -15.84
C MET A 168 19.56 0.81 -14.66
N GLN A 169 19.07 -0.04 -13.75
CA GLN A 169 18.38 0.39 -12.54
C GLN A 169 19.32 1.13 -11.59
N GLU A 170 20.53 0.63 -11.37
CA GLU A 170 21.58 1.29 -10.58
C GLU A 170 22.02 2.62 -11.21
N GLU A 171 22.21 2.68 -12.53
CA GLU A 171 22.50 3.95 -13.20
C GLU A 171 21.36 4.95 -13.04
N SER A 172 20.12 4.49 -13.12
CA SER A 172 18.95 5.35 -12.93
C SER A 172 18.87 5.91 -11.50
N SER A 173 19.21 5.10 -10.48
CA SER A 173 19.23 5.55 -9.09
C SER A 173 20.38 6.53 -8.85
N ILE A 174 21.57 6.28 -9.40
CA ILE A 174 22.71 7.20 -9.33
C ILE A 174 22.39 8.54 -9.99
N ARG A 175 21.76 8.53 -11.18
CA ARG A 175 21.32 9.77 -11.86
C ARG A 175 20.30 10.54 -11.03
N GLN A 176 19.33 9.85 -10.41
CA GLN A 176 18.36 10.49 -9.52
C GLN A 176 19.02 11.07 -8.28
N GLU A 177 19.98 10.36 -7.67
CA GLU A 177 20.74 10.88 -6.53
C GLU A 177 21.57 12.12 -6.91
N GLN A 178 22.21 12.12 -8.09
CA GLN A 178 22.95 13.28 -8.58
C GLN A 178 22.04 14.49 -8.81
N ILE A 179 20.85 14.28 -9.39
CA ILE A 179 19.85 15.34 -9.56
C ILE A 179 19.39 15.89 -8.20
N ARG A 180 19.14 15.01 -7.21
CA ARG A 180 18.78 15.44 -5.85
C ARG A 180 19.88 16.30 -5.22
N ARG A 181 21.13 15.86 -5.28
CA ARG A 181 22.29 16.62 -4.76
C ARG A 181 22.42 17.98 -5.45
N ALA A 182 22.34 18.01 -6.79
CA ALA A 182 22.38 19.26 -7.54
C ALA A 182 21.21 20.20 -7.20
N THR A 183 20.01 19.64 -6.96
CA THR A 183 18.82 20.42 -6.57
C THR A 183 18.97 20.98 -5.15
N GLU A 184 19.48 20.18 -4.20
CA GLU A 184 19.75 20.62 -2.84
C GLU A 184 20.80 21.74 -2.81
N GLU A 185 21.87 21.63 -3.61
CA GLU A 185 22.87 22.69 -3.76
C GLU A 185 22.27 23.98 -4.32
N GLN A 186 21.40 23.89 -5.33
CA GLN A 186 20.67 25.04 -5.88
C GLN A 186 19.75 25.69 -4.84
N ILE A 187 19.01 24.90 -4.07
CA ILE A 187 18.12 25.40 -3.01
C ILE A 187 18.94 26.11 -1.93
N GLN A 188 20.06 25.53 -1.50
CA GLN A 188 20.94 26.17 -0.52
C GLN A 188 21.54 27.48 -1.05
N ALA A 189 21.90 27.53 -2.34
CA ALA A 189 22.36 28.77 -2.97
C ALA A 189 21.25 29.84 -2.99
N GLN A 190 20.01 29.46 -3.33
CA GLN A 190 18.86 30.36 -3.29
C GLN A 190 18.55 30.87 -1.88
N ILE A 191 18.61 30.01 -0.86
CA ILE A 191 18.42 30.39 0.55
C ILE A 191 19.50 31.40 0.95
N ARG A 192 20.77 31.13 0.62
CA ARG A 192 21.89 32.05 0.92
C ARG A 192 21.75 33.39 0.22
N GLN A 193 21.17 33.43 -0.99
CA GLN A 193 20.87 34.68 -1.70
C GLN A 193 19.70 35.42 -1.05
N THR A 194 18.58 34.74 -0.77
CA THR A 194 17.42 35.38 -0.11
C THR A 194 17.72 35.85 1.30
N GLU A 195 18.59 35.16 2.05
CA GLU A 195 19.06 35.62 3.37
C GLU A 195 19.89 36.91 3.25
N LYS A 196 20.77 37.01 2.24
CA LYS A 196 21.53 38.24 1.99
C LYS A 196 20.63 39.41 1.61
N GLU A 197 19.67 39.19 0.71
CA GLU A 197 18.70 40.20 0.31
C GLU A 197 17.85 40.67 1.49
N LYS A 198 17.38 39.73 2.33
CA LYS A 198 16.63 40.08 3.55
C LYS A 198 17.46 40.88 4.53
N ALA A 199 18.73 40.52 4.74
CA ALA A 199 19.62 41.27 5.61
C ALA A 199 19.91 42.68 5.09
N GLU A 200 19.97 42.88 3.78
CA GLU A 200 20.09 44.21 3.16
C GLU A 200 18.83 45.05 3.36
N ILE A 201 17.65 44.48 3.07
CA ILE A 201 16.35 45.16 3.31
C ILE A 201 16.18 45.50 4.79
N GLU A 202 16.55 44.60 5.70
CA GLU A 202 16.47 44.85 7.14
C GLU A 202 17.38 46.01 7.57
N ARG A 203 18.60 46.09 7.01
CA ARG A 203 19.50 47.23 7.26
C ARG A 203 18.94 48.53 6.72
N GLU A 204 18.34 48.52 5.53
CA GLU A 204 17.70 49.70 4.95
C GLU A 204 16.49 50.16 5.77
N THR A 205 15.63 49.23 6.18
CA THR A 205 14.46 49.55 7.02
C THR A 205 14.87 50.07 8.39
N ILE A 206 15.90 49.50 9.03
CA ILE A 206 16.45 50.02 10.29
C ILE A 206 16.97 51.46 10.09
N ARG A 207 17.68 51.75 8.99
CA ARG A 207 18.18 53.10 8.69
C ARG A 207 17.05 54.10 8.48
N VAL A 208 16.06 53.77 7.64
CA VAL A 208 14.90 54.64 7.37
C VAL A 208 14.09 54.89 8.64
N ARG A 209 13.86 53.85 9.44
CA ARG A 209 13.15 53.95 10.72
C ARG A 209 13.91 54.82 11.73
N ALA A 210 15.22 54.66 11.84
CA ALA A 210 16.04 55.46 12.74
C ALA A 210 16.05 56.94 12.35
N MET A 211 16.09 57.26 11.04
CA MET A 211 15.98 58.64 10.57
C MET A 211 14.60 59.24 10.86
N ALA A 212 13.52 58.51 10.54
CA ALA A 212 12.16 58.98 10.80
C ALA A 212 11.87 59.17 12.30
N GLU A 213 12.38 58.29 13.16
CA GLU A 213 12.24 58.43 14.62
C GLU A 213 13.07 59.58 15.18
N ALA A 214 14.26 59.83 14.64
CA ALA A 214 15.08 60.98 15.01
C ALA A 214 14.41 62.31 14.60
N GLU A 215 13.82 62.38 13.42
CA GLU A 215 13.04 63.53 12.97
C GLU A 215 11.77 63.72 13.81
N GLY A 216 11.06 62.64 14.14
CA GLY A 216 9.91 62.66 15.05
C GLY A 216 10.26 63.21 16.42
N ARG A 217 11.34 62.71 17.04
CA ARG A 217 11.83 63.21 18.33
C ARG A 217 12.28 64.66 18.27
N ALA A 218 12.89 65.11 17.17
CA ALA A 218 13.27 66.51 17.00
C ALA A 218 12.04 67.43 16.85
N HIS A 219 10.99 66.97 16.18
CA HIS A 219 9.73 67.70 16.07
C HIS A 219 8.96 67.74 17.40
N GLU A 220 8.88 66.63 18.12
CA GLU A 220 8.25 66.56 19.44
C GLU A 220 8.96 67.45 20.44
N ALA A 221 10.30 67.50 20.45
CA ALA A 221 11.06 68.39 21.32
C ALA A 221 10.78 69.87 21.03
N LYS A 222 10.67 70.26 19.76
CA LYS A 222 10.31 71.64 19.35
C LYS A 222 8.90 72.02 19.79
N LEU A 223 7.94 71.13 19.57
CA LEU A 223 6.55 71.35 19.99
C LEU A 223 6.41 71.38 21.52
N ALA A 224 7.15 70.52 22.24
CA ALA A 224 7.16 70.49 23.69
C ALA A 224 7.78 71.76 24.29
N GLU A 225 8.84 72.30 23.69
CA GLU A 225 9.42 73.58 24.11
C GLU A 225 8.41 74.74 23.92
N GLU A 226 7.70 74.74 22.80
CA GLU A 226 6.68 75.76 22.51
C GLU A 226 5.48 75.67 23.47
N VAL A 227 5.00 74.46 23.76
CA VAL A 227 3.92 74.22 24.73
C VAL A 227 4.37 74.57 26.15
N ASN A 228 5.59 74.20 26.55
CA ASN A 228 6.11 74.53 27.88
C ASN A 228 6.28 76.05 28.05
N ARG A 229 6.69 76.76 26.99
CA ARG A 229 6.77 78.22 26.99
C ARG A 229 5.39 78.88 27.12
N ARG A 230 4.38 78.35 26.42
CA ARG A 230 2.98 78.79 26.57
C ARG A 230 2.45 78.48 27.97
N MET A 231 2.72 77.29 28.50
CA MET A 231 2.31 76.87 29.84
C MET A 231 2.98 77.71 30.94
N LEU A 232 4.23 78.15 30.77
CA LEU A 232 4.90 79.04 31.73
C LEU A 232 4.24 80.43 31.76
N ILE A 233 3.85 80.95 30.59
CA ILE A 233 3.12 82.23 30.48
C ILE A 233 1.71 82.08 31.07
N GLU A 234 1.02 80.97 30.75
CA GLU A 234 -0.29 80.66 31.32
C GLU A 234 -0.21 80.37 32.81
N ARG A 235 0.85 79.75 33.34
CA ARG A 235 1.05 79.60 34.80
C ARG A 235 1.30 80.93 35.47
N ALA A 236 2.07 81.83 34.86
CA ALA A 236 2.27 83.17 35.41
C ALA A 236 0.95 83.98 35.45
N ASN A 237 0.09 83.81 34.44
CA ASN A 237 -1.23 84.45 34.40
C ASN A 237 -2.24 83.74 35.32
N ALA A 238 -2.21 82.40 35.37
CA ALA A 238 -3.06 81.61 36.23
C ALA A 238 -2.65 81.72 37.70
N GLU A 239 -1.39 81.97 38.05
CA GLU A 239 -1.01 82.33 39.42
C GLU A 239 -1.61 83.68 39.80
N ARG A 240 -1.58 84.68 38.90
CA ARG A 240 -2.27 85.96 39.12
C ARG A 240 -3.79 85.79 39.29
N GLU A 241 -4.41 84.89 38.54
CA GLU A 241 -5.85 84.62 38.62
C GLU A 241 -6.24 83.66 39.77
N LYS A 242 -5.38 82.71 40.15
CA LYS A 242 -5.52 81.84 41.33
C LYS A 242 -5.40 82.62 42.63
N TRP A 243 -4.56 83.64 42.69
CA TRP A 243 -4.53 84.57 43.82
C TRP A 243 -5.83 85.38 43.96
N ILE A 244 -6.55 85.63 42.87
CA ILE A 244 -7.83 86.36 42.87
C ILE A 244 -9.03 85.41 43.10
N SER A 245 -8.95 84.15 42.66
CA SER A 245 -10.02 83.16 42.79
C SER A 245 -9.94 82.27 44.05
N ALA A 246 -8.77 82.17 44.70
CA ALA A 246 -8.60 81.46 45.98
C ALA A 246 -9.25 82.18 47.17
N ILE A 247 -9.58 83.48 47.04
CA ILE A 247 -10.31 84.24 48.06
C ILE A 247 -11.82 83.92 48.06
N ASN A 248 -12.37 83.39 46.94
CA ASN A 248 -13.81 83.17 46.77
C ASN A 248 -14.23 81.71 46.47
N THR A 249 -13.29 80.76 46.42
CA THR A 249 -13.59 79.33 46.20
C THR A 249 -13.16 78.42 47.36
N THR A 250 -13.15 78.95 48.59
CA THR A 250 -13.07 78.14 49.82
C THR A 250 -14.42 77.56 50.25
N PHE A 251 -15.48 77.70 49.46
CA PHE A 251 -16.76 77.08 49.76
C PHE A 251 -17.36 76.37 48.53
N GLU A 252 -17.48 75.06 48.69
CA GLU A 252 -18.41 74.14 48.05
C GLU A 252 -17.99 73.37 46.78
N HIS A 253 -18.07 72.04 46.95
CA HIS A 253 -18.43 71.05 45.96
C HIS A 253 -17.34 70.54 45.00
N VAL A 254 -16.93 69.28 45.21
CA VAL A 254 -17.13 68.15 44.27
C VAL A 254 -16.33 66.96 44.79
N GLY A 255 -17.03 65.98 45.36
CA GLY A 255 -16.43 64.79 45.95
C GLY A 255 -17.34 63.56 45.87
N GLU A 256 -18.08 63.37 44.77
CA GLU A 256 -18.88 62.14 44.62
C GLU A 256 -19.17 61.77 43.15
N GLN A 257 -18.17 61.72 42.26
CA GLN A 257 -18.40 61.22 40.88
C GLN A 257 -17.22 60.45 40.25
N VAL A 258 -16.47 59.64 41.02
CA VAL A 258 -15.36 58.85 40.42
C VAL A 258 -15.43 57.35 40.69
N SER A 259 -16.22 56.86 41.66
CA SER A 259 -16.16 55.44 42.03
C SER A 259 -16.91 54.51 41.05
N CYS A 260 -18.10 54.86 40.57
CA CYS A 260 -18.96 53.92 39.81
C CYS A 260 -18.45 53.59 38.39
N CYS A 261 -17.82 54.54 37.70
CA CYS A 261 -17.38 54.33 36.31
C CYS A 261 -16.17 53.39 36.20
N CYS A 262 -15.30 53.37 37.21
CA CYS A 262 -14.11 52.52 37.20
C CYS A 262 -14.46 51.03 37.32
N TRP A 263 -15.42 50.66 38.16
CA TRP A 263 -15.84 49.26 38.32
C TRP A 263 -16.53 48.70 37.07
N GLY A 264 -17.32 49.52 36.35
CA GLY A 264 -17.98 49.11 35.11
C GLY A 264 -17.00 48.81 33.97
N VAL A 265 -15.98 49.66 33.79
CA VAL A 265 -14.98 49.49 32.72
C VAL A 265 -14.07 48.29 33.00
N THR A 266 -13.67 48.06 34.25
CA THR A 266 -12.86 46.89 34.63
C THR A 266 -13.63 45.58 34.47
N ALA A 267 -14.92 45.53 34.83
CA ALA A 267 -15.74 44.33 34.67
C ALA A 267 -15.97 43.97 33.19
N LEU A 268 -16.18 44.97 32.33
CA LEU A 268 -16.39 44.77 30.90
C LEU A 268 -15.09 44.32 30.20
N ALA A 269 -13.95 44.92 30.56
CA ALA A 269 -12.64 44.50 30.07
C ALA A 269 -12.30 43.06 30.51
N ALA A 270 -12.58 42.71 31.77
CA ALA A 270 -12.39 41.35 32.28
C ALA A 270 -13.31 40.33 31.58
N GLY A 271 -14.57 40.68 31.30
CA GLY A 271 -15.50 39.83 30.56
C GLY A 271 -15.07 39.57 29.11
N ILE A 272 -14.59 40.59 28.39
CA ILE A 272 -14.09 40.43 27.02
C ILE A 272 -12.81 39.59 26.99
N TYR A 273 -11.89 39.83 27.93
CA TYR A 273 -10.62 39.10 28.02
C TYR A 273 -10.84 37.63 28.39
N THR A 274 -11.67 37.34 29.38
CA THR A 274 -11.99 35.94 29.76
C THR A 274 -12.66 35.17 28.63
N THR A 275 -13.52 35.82 27.83
CA THR A 275 -14.19 35.16 26.71
C THR A 275 -13.26 34.92 25.51
N ARG A 276 -12.40 35.89 25.18
CA ARG A 276 -11.49 35.81 24.02
C ARG A 276 -10.37 34.80 24.25
N GLU A 277 -9.75 34.81 25.43
CA GLU A 277 -8.69 33.87 25.78
C GLU A 277 -9.26 32.48 26.13
N GLY A 278 -10.43 32.42 26.78
CA GLY A 278 -11.14 31.16 27.05
C GLY A 278 -11.52 30.41 25.77
N ALA A 279 -12.02 31.13 24.75
CA ALA A 279 -12.36 30.54 23.46
C ALA A 279 -11.13 29.94 22.75
N ARG A 280 -9.95 30.56 22.85
CA ARG A 280 -8.71 30.04 22.22
C ARG A 280 -8.24 28.74 22.85
N VAL A 281 -8.26 28.64 24.18
CA VAL A 281 -7.84 27.44 24.90
C VAL A 281 -8.80 26.28 24.64
N VAL A 282 -10.11 26.56 24.64
CA VAL A 282 -11.14 25.57 24.31
C VAL A 282 -11.01 25.12 22.86
N TRP A 283 -10.76 26.03 21.90
CA TRP A 283 -10.60 25.68 20.48
C TRP A 283 -9.42 24.73 20.24
N GLY A 284 -8.28 24.96 20.88
CA GLY A 284 -7.10 24.09 20.77
C GLY A 284 -7.31 22.69 21.38
N TYR A 285 -8.12 22.57 22.43
CA TYR A 285 -8.44 21.29 23.05
C TYR A 285 -9.47 20.48 22.25
N VAL A 286 -10.46 21.16 21.66
CA VAL A 286 -11.50 20.57 20.82
C VAL A 286 -10.90 19.97 19.54
N ASP A 287 -9.95 20.67 18.90
CA ASP A 287 -9.30 20.20 17.68
C ASP A 287 -8.49 18.90 17.92
N ARG A 288 -7.87 18.78 19.10
CA ARG A 288 -7.09 17.59 19.48
C ARG A 288 -7.94 16.36 19.79
N ILE A 289 -9.20 16.54 20.18
CA ILE A 289 -10.12 15.45 20.55
C ILE A 289 -11.09 15.06 19.43
N LEU A 290 -11.34 15.97 18.49
CA LEU A 290 -12.32 15.78 17.41
C LEU A 290 -11.72 15.76 16.00
N GLY A 291 -10.44 16.13 15.85
CA GLY A 291 -9.74 16.12 14.56
C GLY A 291 -9.57 14.72 13.97
N GLN A 292 -9.69 14.63 12.66
CA GLN A 292 -9.35 13.43 11.89
C GLN A 292 -7.85 13.13 12.04
N PRO A 293 -7.46 11.89 12.40
CA PRO A 293 -6.04 11.55 12.54
C PRO A 293 -5.31 11.68 11.19
N SER A 294 -4.04 12.09 11.26
CA SER A 294 -3.21 12.47 10.11
C SER A 294 -2.97 11.35 9.08
N LEU A 295 -3.25 10.10 9.44
CA LEU A 295 -3.06 8.93 8.57
C LEU A 295 -4.24 8.65 7.64
N ILE A 296 -5.37 9.34 7.85
CA ILE A 296 -6.56 9.13 7.03
C ILE A 296 -6.55 10.14 5.89
N ARG A 297 -6.43 9.65 4.65
CA ARG A 297 -6.57 10.47 3.44
C ARG A 297 -8.03 10.91 3.22
N GLU A 298 -8.98 10.00 3.43
CA GLU A 298 -10.40 10.27 3.23
C GLU A 298 -11.26 9.58 4.28
N SER A 299 -12.34 10.23 4.72
CA SER A 299 -13.34 9.58 5.56
C SER A 299 -14.76 10.03 5.23
N SER A 300 -15.75 9.17 5.47
CA SER A 300 -17.16 9.59 5.44
C SER A 300 -17.56 10.43 6.65
N ARG A 301 -16.68 10.52 7.65
CA ARG A 301 -16.94 11.29 8.87
C ARG A 301 -16.61 12.75 8.56
N GLY A 302 -17.59 13.64 8.78
CA GLY A 302 -17.35 15.07 8.69
C GLY A 302 -16.20 15.46 9.61
N LYS A 303 -15.29 16.31 9.12
CA LYS A 303 -14.07 16.75 9.82
C LYS A 303 -14.35 17.34 11.22
N TYR A 304 -15.60 17.73 11.46
CA TYR A 304 -16.13 18.09 12.77
C TYR A 304 -17.50 17.40 12.98
N PRO A 305 -17.75 16.76 14.14
CA PRO A 305 -19.01 16.04 14.41
C PRO A 305 -20.25 16.94 14.48
N TRP A 306 -20.07 18.26 14.52
CA TRP A 306 -21.13 19.26 14.63
C TRP A 306 -21.57 19.84 13.29
N SER A 307 -20.89 19.51 12.18
CA SER A 307 -21.23 20.04 10.86
C SER A 307 -22.66 19.69 10.40
N GLY A 308 -23.22 18.58 10.90
CA GLY A 308 -24.62 18.20 10.66
C GLY A 308 -25.65 18.81 11.61
N LEU A 309 -25.22 19.37 12.76
CA LEU A 309 -26.12 19.99 13.75
C LEU A 309 -26.51 21.41 13.36
N PHE A 310 -25.60 22.18 12.75
CA PHE A 310 -25.89 23.54 12.28
C PHE A 310 -26.86 23.56 11.08
N SER A 311 -26.82 22.58 10.18
CA SER A 311 -27.76 22.53 9.04
C SER A 311 -29.21 22.23 9.47
N ARG A 312 -29.40 21.55 10.60
CA ARG A 312 -30.71 21.17 11.16
C ARG A 312 -31.30 22.27 12.05
N ALA A 313 -30.46 23.04 12.75
CA ALA A 313 -30.89 24.23 13.49
C ALA A 313 -31.24 25.42 12.58
N MET A 314 -30.54 25.56 11.44
CA MET A 314 -30.83 26.64 10.48
C MET A 314 -32.06 26.34 9.61
N SER A 315 -32.50 25.08 9.51
CA SER A 315 -33.74 24.68 8.81
C SER A 315 -35.00 24.69 9.71
N SER A 316 -34.85 24.68 11.05
CA SER A 316 -35.96 24.96 11.97
C SER A 316 -36.26 26.45 12.13
N ALA A 317 -35.28 27.32 11.84
CA ALA A 317 -35.47 28.78 11.88
C ALA A 317 -36.18 29.32 10.62
N SER A 318 -35.96 28.71 9.46
CA SER A 318 -36.61 29.10 8.19
C SER A 318 -38.00 28.49 7.96
N SER A 319 -38.48 27.61 8.86
CA SER A 319 -39.80 26.97 8.80
C SER A 319 -40.85 27.61 9.72
N SER A 320 -40.51 28.73 10.39
CA SER A 320 -41.43 29.48 11.26
C SER A 320 -42.12 30.67 10.57
N ALA A 321 -41.88 30.89 9.27
CA ALA A 321 -42.40 32.06 8.53
C ALA A 321 -43.25 31.71 7.29
N SER A 322 -43.96 30.57 7.29
CA SER A 322 -44.98 30.29 6.27
C SER A 322 -45.92 29.14 6.67
N SER A 323 -46.82 29.41 7.60
CA SER A 323 -48.03 28.61 7.82
C SER A 323 -49.21 29.29 7.14
N SER A 324 -49.48 28.97 5.87
CA SER A 324 -50.82 29.03 5.26
C SER A 324 -50.74 28.64 3.78
N ALA A 325 -51.04 27.38 3.44
CA ALA A 325 -51.98 27.03 2.37
C ALA A 325 -51.98 25.52 2.05
N SER A 326 -53.19 24.99 2.02
CA SER A 326 -53.67 23.92 1.14
C SER A 326 -53.34 22.47 1.47
N ASN A 327 -54.36 21.83 2.03
CA ASN A 327 -54.73 20.43 1.85
C ASN A 327 -54.66 20.02 0.36
N ARG A 328 -53.78 19.07 0.00
CA ARG A 328 -53.89 18.32 -1.26
C ARG A 328 -53.21 16.96 -1.15
N ILE A 329 -54.03 15.94 -0.86
CA ILE A 329 -53.76 14.57 -1.28
C ILE A 329 -53.74 14.57 -2.81
N THR A 330 -52.56 14.49 -3.41
CA THR A 330 -52.40 14.02 -4.79
C THR A 330 -51.07 13.28 -4.92
N ASN A 331 -51.21 11.99 -5.21
CA ASN A 331 -50.29 11.16 -5.96
C ASN A 331 -49.53 11.97 -7.02
N GLY A 332 -48.20 11.85 -7.06
CA GLY A 332 -47.37 12.57 -8.03
C GLY A 332 -45.90 12.65 -7.62
N ASN A 333 -45.11 11.70 -8.13
CA ASN A 333 -43.69 11.82 -8.46
C ASN A 333 -42.86 12.84 -7.66
N ASN A 334 -42.13 12.35 -6.67
CA ASN A 334 -40.85 12.95 -6.27
C ASN A 334 -39.77 12.47 -7.25
N PRO A 335 -39.25 13.30 -8.17
CA PRO A 335 -38.03 12.97 -8.87
C PRO A 335 -36.87 13.29 -7.92
N GLY A 336 -36.27 12.24 -7.33
CA GLY A 336 -35.09 12.41 -6.49
C GLY A 336 -34.86 11.35 -5.42
N LYS A 337 -35.84 10.46 -5.19
CA LYS A 337 -35.66 9.26 -4.36
C LYS A 337 -36.06 8.02 -5.15
N ASN A 338 -35.33 7.79 -6.24
CA ASN A 338 -35.19 6.49 -6.88
C ASN A 338 -33.95 6.58 -7.78
N GLY A 339 -32.80 6.30 -7.20
CA GLY A 339 -31.60 5.97 -7.95
C GLY A 339 -30.99 4.81 -7.20
N ASN A 340 -30.92 3.63 -7.84
CA ASN A 340 -30.12 2.51 -7.37
C ASN A 340 -28.83 3.04 -6.73
N GLY A 341 -28.49 2.58 -5.52
CA GLY A 341 -27.36 3.04 -4.71
C GLY A 341 -25.97 2.77 -5.29
N PHE A 342 -25.82 2.87 -6.60
CA PHE A 342 -24.60 2.87 -7.38
C PHE A 342 -24.58 4.17 -8.19
N GLY A 343 -24.32 5.28 -7.50
CA GLY A 343 -23.88 6.48 -8.18
C GLY A 343 -22.40 6.32 -8.47
N ASP A 344 -22.08 5.97 -9.71
CA ASP A 344 -20.77 6.13 -10.35
C ASP A 344 -19.75 4.98 -10.27
N VAL A 345 -20.18 3.77 -9.87
CA VAL A 345 -19.29 2.60 -9.81
C VAL A 345 -19.86 1.43 -10.61
N ILE A 346 -19.30 1.18 -11.79
CA ILE A 346 -19.64 0.02 -12.63
C ILE A 346 -18.78 -1.16 -12.17
N LEU A 347 -19.34 -2.02 -11.32
CA LEU A 347 -18.72 -3.30 -10.96
C LEU A 347 -19.24 -4.42 -11.87
N ASN A 348 -18.42 -5.46 -12.06
CA ASN A 348 -18.88 -6.70 -12.67
C ASN A 348 -20.08 -7.27 -11.87
N PRO A 349 -21.17 -7.74 -12.52
CA PRO A 349 -22.39 -8.21 -11.83
C PRO A 349 -22.14 -9.30 -10.78
N SER A 350 -21.15 -10.17 -11.03
CA SER A 350 -20.78 -11.23 -10.09
C SER A 350 -20.12 -10.66 -8.82
N LEU A 351 -19.26 -9.66 -8.98
CA LEU A 351 -18.61 -8.96 -7.87
C LEU A 351 -19.64 -8.14 -7.08
N GLN A 352 -20.55 -7.47 -7.77
CA GLN A 352 -21.65 -6.71 -7.19
C GLN A 352 -22.52 -7.58 -6.27
N LYS A 353 -22.87 -8.79 -6.72
CA LYS A 353 -23.64 -9.77 -5.93
C LYS A 353 -22.88 -10.18 -4.67
N ARG A 354 -21.58 -10.44 -4.78
CA ARG A 354 -20.72 -10.80 -3.63
C ARG A 354 -20.58 -9.67 -2.63
N ILE A 355 -20.33 -8.44 -3.09
CA ILE A 355 -20.26 -7.25 -2.23
C ILE A 355 -21.60 -7.02 -1.54
N LYS A 356 -22.72 -7.21 -2.24
CA LYS A 356 -24.05 -7.12 -1.64
C LYS A 356 -24.22 -8.15 -0.51
N GLN A 357 -23.91 -9.42 -0.75
CA GLN A 357 -23.97 -10.46 0.29
C GLN A 357 -23.07 -10.14 1.49
N LEU A 358 -21.85 -9.64 1.25
CA LEU A 358 -20.94 -9.22 2.31
C LEU A 358 -21.46 -8.01 3.07
N ALA A 359 -22.07 -7.05 2.39
CA ALA A 359 -22.66 -5.87 3.01
C ALA A 359 -23.84 -6.25 3.90
N ASP A 360 -24.74 -7.10 3.40
CA ASP A 360 -25.90 -7.61 4.13
C ASP A 360 -25.45 -8.40 5.37
N ALA A 361 -24.44 -9.26 5.22
CA ALA A 361 -23.83 -9.98 6.34
C ALA A 361 -23.20 -9.03 7.37
N THR A 362 -22.49 -8.00 6.92
CA THR A 362 -21.82 -7.01 7.78
C THR A 362 -22.85 -6.15 8.52
N ALA A 363 -23.95 -5.77 7.87
CA ALA A 363 -25.06 -5.04 8.48
C ALA A 363 -25.75 -5.88 9.56
N ASN A 364 -25.95 -7.18 9.31
CA ASN A 364 -26.50 -8.11 10.31
C ASN A 364 -25.52 -8.31 11.49
N THR A 365 -24.22 -8.47 11.22
CA THR A 365 -23.18 -8.54 12.25
C THR A 365 -23.19 -7.31 13.14
N LYS A 366 -23.34 -6.11 12.56
CA LYS A 366 -23.50 -4.86 13.30
C LYS A 366 -24.75 -4.86 14.18
N ALA A 367 -25.89 -5.29 13.65
CA ALA A 367 -27.15 -5.34 14.40
C ALA A 367 -27.09 -6.30 15.59
N HIS A 368 -26.38 -7.42 15.44
CA HIS A 368 -26.24 -8.45 16.48
C HIS A 368 -24.94 -8.34 17.31
N GLN A 369 -24.17 -7.27 17.14
CA GLN A 369 -22.89 -7.05 17.84
C GLN A 369 -21.91 -8.23 17.73
N ALA A 370 -21.96 -8.97 16.62
CA ALA A 370 -21.02 -10.05 16.34
C ALA A 370 -19.66 -9.47 15.89
N PRO A 371 -18.55 -10.22 16.05
CA PRO A 371 -17.23 -9.77 15.62
C PRO A 371 -17.16 -9.58 14.10
N PHE A 372 -16.56 -8.46 13.67
CA PHE A 372 -16.31 -8.18 12.25
C PHE A 372 -15.21 -9.08 11.69
N ARG A 373 -15.30 -9.36 10.38
CA ARG A 373 -14.29 -10.13 9.64
C ARG A 373 -13.38 -9.18 8.88
N ASN A 374 -12.09 -9.50 8.84
CA ASN A 374 -11.13 -8.80 7.99
C ASN A 374 -11.23 -9.33 6.55
N MET A 375 -11.06 -8.44 5.57
CA MET A 375 -11.13 -8.76 4.14
C MET A 375 -9.89 -8.22 3.44
N LEU A 376 -9.32 -9.01 2.53
CA LEU A 376 -8.21 -8.59 1.67
C LEU A 376 -8.70 -8.54 0.22
N PHE A 377 -8.57 -7.38 -0.42
CA PHE A 377 -8.79 -7.23 -1.85
C PHE A 377 -7.43 -7.23 -2.56
N TYR A 378 -7.27 -8.12 -3.55
CA TYR A 378 -6.07 -8.20 -4.38
C TYR A 378 -6.44 -8.20 -5.85
N GLY A 379 -5.48 -7.81 -6.68
CA GLY A 379 -5.62 -7.72 -8.12
C GLY A 379 -4.75 -6.58 -8.68
N PRO A 380 -4.56 -6.54 -10.01
CA PRO A 380 -3.79 -5.49 -10.68
C PRO A 380 -4.21 -4.07 -10.26
N PRO A 381 -3.31 -3.07 -10.35
CA PRO A 381 -3.68 -1.67 -10.14
C PRO A 381 -4.80 -1.26 -11.12
N GLY A 382 -5.65 -0.31 -10.71
CA GLY A 382 -6.77 0.16 -11.54
C GLY A 382 -8.02 -0.74 -11.60
N THR A 383 -8.03 -1.89 -10.92
CA THR A 383 -9.20 -2.81 -10.88
C THR A 383 -10.34 -2.38 -9.94
N GLY A 384 -10.30 -1.16 -9.41
CA GLY A 384 -11.39 -0.61 -8.58
C GLY A 384 -11.50 -1.20 -7.16
N LYS A 385 -10.43 -1.79 -6.60
CA LYS A 385 -10.41 -2.37 -5.23
C LYS A 385 -10.89 -1.37 -4.16
N THR A 386 -10.29 -0.17 -4.15
CA THR A 386 -10.62 0.92 -3.22
C THR A 386 -12.08 1.38 -3.39
N MET A 387 -12.56 1.37 -4.63
CA MET A 387 -13.93 1.73 -4.98
C MET A 387 -14.94 0.68 -4.50
N ALA A 388 -14.61 -0.61 -4.64
CA ALA A 388 -15.40 -1.73 -4.10
C ALA A 388 -15.48 -1.69 -2.56
N ALA A 389 -14.37 -1.38 -1.88
CA ALA A 389 -14.33 -1.22 -0.43
C ALA A 389 -15.23 -0.06 0.06
N ARG A 390 -15.18 1.09 -0.64
CA ARG A 390 -16.03 2.25 -0.35
C ARG A 390 -17.51 1.90 -0.52
N GLU A 391 -17.84 1.16 -1.56
CA GLU A 391 -19.22 0.72 -1.83
C GLU A 391 -19.72 -0.29 -0.78
N LEU A 392 -18.86 -1.21 -0.33
CA LEU A 392 -19.16 -2.13 0.76
C LEU A 392 -19.51 -1.37 2.05
N ALA A 393 -18.73 -0.35 2.42
CA ALA A 393 -18.98 0.46 3.61
C ALA A 393 -20.32 1.21 3.52
N ARG A 394 -20.60 1.84 2.38
CA ARG A 394 -21.87 2.55 2.13
C ARG A 394 -23.08 1.64 2.28
N ARG A 395 -23.04 0.45 1.67
CA ARG A 395 -24.14 -0.54 1.76
C ARG A 395 -24.32 -1.11 3.15
N SER A 396 -23.21 -1.36 3.85
CA SER A 396 -23.24 -1.86 5.23
C SER A 396 -23.70 -0.80 6.23
N GLY A 397 -23.85 0.46 5.81
CA GLY A 397 -24.22 1.59 6.68
C GLY A 397 -23.15 1.94 7.71
N LEU A 398 -21.90 1.55 7.45
CA LEU A 398 -20.72 1.86 8.25
C LEU A 398 -20.10 3.17 7.77
N ASP A 399 -19.39 3.86 8.67
CA ASP A 399 -18.48 4.91 8.26
C ASP A 399 -17.27 4.29 7.54
N TYR A 400 -16.64 5.00 6.61
CA TYR A 400 -15.39 4.56 5.98
C TYR A 400 -14.24 5.49 6.35
N ALA A 401 -13.04 4.93 6.44
CA ALA A 401 -11.78 5.67 6.46
C ALA A 401 -10.77 4.98 5.53
N LEU A 402 -10.07 5.77 4.72
CA LEU A 402 -8.99 5.33 3.83
C LEU A 402 -7.65 5.75 4.43
N MET A 403 -6.77 4.78 4.67
CA MET A 403 -5.36 4.95 4.99
C MET A 403 -4.55 4.30 3.86
N THR A 404 -3.42 4.89 3.47
CA THR A 404 -2.45 4.22 2.58
C THR A 404 -1.22 3.81 3.36
N GLY A 405 -0.64 2.64 3.04
CA GLY A 405 0.61 2.19 3.61
C GLY A 405 1.79 3.09 3.30
N GLY A 406 1.80 3.74 2.13
CA GLY A 406 2.84 4.71 1.76
C GLY A 406 2.93 5.91 2.71
N ASP A 407 1.84 6.30 3.39
CA ASP A 407 1.86 7.39 4.37
C ASP A 407 2.43 6.98 5.71
N VAL A 408 2.48 5.68 6.01
CA VAL A 408 2.91 5.20 7.33
C VAL A 408 4.38 4.79 7.34
N ALA A 409 4.90 4.29 6.22
CA ALA A 409 6.31 4.00 6.03
C ALA A 409 7.27 5.13 6.48
N PRO A 410 7.07 6.42 6.15
CA PRO A 410 7.98 7.50 6.54
C PRO A 410 7.91 7.91 8.03
N LEU A 411 6.90 7.46 8.79
CA LEU A 411 6.75 7.87 10.21
C LEU A 411 7.66 7.12 11.17
N GLY A 412 8.29 6.02 10.74
CA GLY A 412 9.21 5.23 11.55
C GLY A 412 8.60 4.84 12.90
N SER A 413 9.25 5.20 14.01
CA SER A 413 8.80 4.87 15.37
C SER A 413 7.48 5.53 15.78
N GLN A 414 7.08 6.65 15.15
CA GLN A 414 5.82 7.31 15.45
C GLN A 414 4.61 6.66 14.76
N ALA A 415 4.84 5.75 13.81
CA ALA A 415 3.79 5.05 13.08
C ALA A 415 2.84 4.30 14.02
N VAL A 416 3.38 3.57 15.00
CA VAL A 416 2.61 2.77 15.97
C VAL A 416 1.68 3.66 16.79
N THR A 417 2.18 4.78 17.30
CA THR A 417 1.39 5.74 18.09
C THR A 417 0.24 6.32 17.26
N LYS A 418 0.48 6.64 15.99
CA LYS A 418 -0.55 7.17 15.10
C LYS A 418 -1.58 6.13 14.69
N ILE A 419 -1.18 4.88 14.50
CA ILE A 419 -2.08 3.75 14.26
C ILE A 419 -3.00 3.52 15.48
N HIS A 420 -2.45 3.59 16.71
CA HIS A 420 -3.28 3.51 17.91
C HIS A 420 -4.30 4.66 17.98
N GLN A 421 -3.88 5.90 17.71
CA GLN A 421 -4.79 7.05 17.63
C GLN A 421 -5.90 6.86 16.59
N LEU A 422 -5.57 6.26 15.45
CA LEU A 422 -6.53 5.91 14.40
C LEU A 422 -7.56 4.89 14.89
N PHE A 423 -7.13 3.84 15.58
CA PHE A 423 -8.05 2.84 16.15
C PHE A 423 -8.94 3.41 17.25
N ASP A 424 -8.41 4.27 18.12
CA ASP A 424 -9.21 4.92 19.16
C ASP A 424 -10.24 5.88 18.56
N TRP A 425 -9.86 6.62 17.52
CA TRP A 425 -10.78 7.44 16.74
C TRP A 425 -11.85 6.60 16.03
N ALA A 426 -11.48 5.43 15.49
CA ALA A 426 -12.41 4.49 14.85
C ALA A 426 -13.47 3.96 15.83
N LYS A 427 -13.04 3.55 17.04
CA LYS A 427 -13.93 3.08 18.11
C LYS A 427 -14.95 4.14 18.56
N LYS A 428 -14.62 5.43 18.41
CA LYS A 428 -15.51 6.55 18.71
C LYS A 428 -16.68 6.72 17.72
N SER A 429 -16.77 5.94 16.63
CA SER A 429 -17.90 6.04 15.69
C SER A 429 -19.15 5.32 16.23
N ASN A 430 -20.27 6.03 16.28
CA ASN A 430 -21.58 5.47 16.62
C ASN A 430 -22.14 4.52 15.55
N ARG A 431 -21.68 4.64 14.30
CA ARG A 431 -22.17 3.81 13.18
C ARG A 431 -21.31 2.57 12.94
N GLY A 432 -20.19 2.41 13.65
CA GLY A 432 -19.13 1.48 13.28
C GLY A 432 -18.34 1.98 12.08
N LEU A 433 -17.07 1.60 11.98
CA LEU A 433 -16.16 2.11 10.96
C LEU A 433 -15.45 0.98 10.22
N LEU A 434 -15.51 1.03 8.89
CA LEU A 434 -14.71 0.22 7.98
C LEU A 434 -13.42 0.99 7.66
N LEU A 435 -12.31 0.52 8.23
CA LEU A 435 -10.98 1.02 7.92
C LEU A 435 -10.42 0.26 6.71
N PHE A 436 -10.17 0.98 5.62
CA PHE A 436 -9.54 0.45 4.42
C PHE A 436 -8.08 0.90 4.38
N ILE A 437 -7.19 -0.09 4.25
CA ILE A 437 -5.74 0.10 4.18
C ILE A 437 -5.33 -0.23 2.74
N ASP A 438 -5.02 0.80 1.97
CA ASP A 438 -4.45 0.65 0.62
C ASP A 438 -2.94 0.42 0.71
N GLU A 439 -2.35 -0.22 -0.30
CA GLU A 439 -0.90 -0.54 -0.33
C GLU A 439 -0.43 -1.27 0.95
N ALA A 440 -1.20 -2.27 1.37
CA ALA A 440 -0.90 -3.04 2.58
C ALA A 440 0.43 -3.83 2.49
N ASP A 441 0.93 -4.06 1.27
CA ASP A 441 2.25 -4.62 1.00
C ASP A 441 3.38 -3.77 1.59
N ALA A 442 3.21 -2.45 1.72
CA ALA A 442 4.18 -1.57 2.37
C ALA A 442 4.36 -1.84 3.88
N PHE A 443 3.44 -2.58 4.51
CA PHE A 443 3.53 -2.98 5.93
C PHE A 443 4.00 -4.42 6.13
N LEU A 444 3.84 -5.26 5.11
CA LEU A 444 4.08 -6.71 5.20
C LEU A 444 5.44 -7.13 4.65
N CYS A 445 6.17 -6.21 4.01
CA CYS A 445 7.57 -6.36 3.64
C CYS A 445 8.47 -5.89 4.79
#